data_AF-A0A9D6HX66-F1
#
_entry.id   AF-A0A9D6HX66-F1
#
_cell.length_a   1.000
_cell.length_b   1.000
_cell.length_c   1.000
_cell.angle_alpha   90.00
_cell.angle_beta   90.00
_cell.angle_gamma   90.00
#
_symmetry.space_group_name_H-M   'P 1'
#
loop_
_entity.id
_entity.type
_entity.pdbx_description
1 polymer ?
#
loop_
_entity_poly.entity_id
_entity_poly.type
_entity_poly.pdbx_seq_one_letter_code
_entity_poly.pdbx_strand_id
1 'polypeptide(L)'
;MEREAQTIETRQTQLASELYDRGELELRAWKLIQNRERIEHDSWEREPEINARTAIFEELTAKGHLSRVEFEEQPDQVNTRALRRLINAWSDRLPGWEQERRFHEIVEELTVQQVWEDIKSGNLPEDTVVITISNFPEQATSGKEARNNGYRTLNCKGMVRTTEFTGGRRVIEQVSRSNSNDQSSRYFFAANGLYVEESSSVAFLSSQVIATKRNFPDGVVDVQRALDSFVGPNILYGEDRYQLESHVPEYEDLRAVSAERETQADSHIQRLAGFEEHLNIVYKQGKLNYSQKQRLIYQERKRIVDEICLLDPSYAKDARGEISAKYFKQAGLAVAAGDDASAINYLESALRSADPDAGVVCGGDGIEQIEDATKQEAEQLLLKAKEARKNWKWKSGVCAVKECPTRPQKVKVGPCSVCRKCQKIFDNGDKPKTVYGALGLLDILLEAFMQSKSEKESEKLKKAI
;
A
#
# COMPACT_ATOMS: atom_id res chain seq x y z
N MET A 1 4.16 31.30 -36.47
CA MET A 1 5.01 30.78 -35.36
C MET A 1 4.63 31.38 -34.00
N GLU A 2 4.19 32.63 -33.88
CA GLU A 2 3.74 33.19 -32.56
C GLU A 2 2.27 32.90 -32.19
N ARG A 3 1.48 32.23 -33.04
CA ARG A 3 0.06 31.93 -32.76
C ARG A 3 -0.21 30.52 -32.22
N GLU A 4 0.76 29.64 -32.16
CA GLU A 4 0.58 28.27 -31.62
C GLU A 4 0.97 28.17 -30.13
N ALA A 5 1.91 29.00 -29.67
CA ALA A 5 2.30 29.07 -28.25
C ALA A 5 1.19 29.60 -27.32
N GLN A 6 0.16 30.24 -27.88
CA GLN A 6 -0.96 30.81 -27.12
C GLN A 6 -2.12 29.83 -26.87
N THR A 7 -1.99 28.57 -27.32
CA THR A 7 -3.10 27.59 -27.25
C THR A 7 -3.06 26.71 -26.00
N ILE A 8 -1.92 26.62 -25.31
CA ILE A 8 -1.76 25.75 -24.13
C ILE A 8 -2.26 26.41 -22.84
N GLU A 9 -2.29 27.75 -22.75
CA GLU A 9 -2.83 28.46 -21.57
C GLU A 9 -4.33 28.21 -21.30
N THR A 10 -5.06 27.65 -22.28
CA THR A 10 -6.51 27.42 -22.17
C THR A 10 -6.94 25.95 -22.10
N ARG A 11 -6.04 24.97 -22.26
CA ARG A 11 -6.38 23.55 -22.09
C ARG A 11 -5.90 23.06 -20.73
N GLN A 12 -6.82 23.02 -19.77
CA GLN A 12 -6.55 22.68 -18.37
C GLN A 12 -6.04 21.24 -18.18
N THR A 13 -6.38 20.30 -19.04
CA THR A 13 -5.93 18.90 -19.03
C THR A 13 -6.08 18.34 -20.44
N GLN A 14 -5.17 17.47 -20.87
CA GLN A 14 -5.26 16.82 -22.20
C GLN A 14 -4.71 15.40 -22.14
N LEU A 15 -5.13 14.53 -23.07
CA LEU A 15 -4.52 13.22 -23.21
C LEU A 15 -3.12 13.34 -23.82
N ALA A 16 -2.19 12.47 -23.40
CA ALA A 16 -0.87 12.41 -24.00
C ALA A 16 -0.92 12.13 -25.52
N SER A 17 -1.91 11.36 -25.98
CA SER A 17 -2.15 11.09 -27.40
C SER A 17 -2.62 12.31 -28.21
N GLU A 18 -3.04 13.41 -27.56
CA GLU A 18 -3.33 14.67 -28.23
C GLU A 18 -2.05 15.50 -28.50
N LEU A 19 -0.98 15.21 -27.76
CA LEU A 19 0.32 15.89 -27.88
C LEU A 19 1.32 15.07 -28.70
N TYR A 20 1.28 13.76 -28.55
CA TYR A 20 2.30 12.84 -29.06
C TYR A 20 1.70 11.83 -30.01
N ASP A 21 2.45 11.52 -31.08
CA ASP A 21 2.13 10.41 -31.96
C ASP A 21 2.31 9.09 -31.20
N ARG A 22 1.19 8.55 -30.72
CA ARG A 22 1.16 7.29 -30.02
C ARG A 22 1.69 6.14 -30.88
N GLY A 23 1.42 6.14 -32.18
CA GLY A 23 1.90 5.09 -33.09
C GLY A 23 3.44 5.10 -33.19
N GLU A 24 4.07 6.27 -33.14
CA GLU A 24 5.52 6.38 -33.09
C GLU A 24 6.11 5.81 -31.78
N LEU A 25 5.50 6.14 -30.64
CA LEU A 25 5.91 5.62 -29.34
C LEU A 25 5.73 4.10 -29.25
N GLU A 26 4.63 3.58 -29.75
CA GLU A 26 4.35 2.13 -29.83
C GLU A 26 5.36 1.40 -30.74
N LEU A 27 5.69 1.99 -31.89
CA LEU A 27 6.72 1.45 -32.78
C LEU A 27 8.09 1.44 -32.11
N ARG A 28 8.44 2.49 -31.37
CA ARG A 28 9.69 2.57 -30.60
C ARG A 28 9.71 1.52 -29.48
N ALA A 29 8.62 1.34 -28.75
CA ALA A 29 8.49 0.30 -27.73
C ALA A 29 8.71 -1.10 -28.34
N TRP A 30 8.08 -1.40 -29.47
CA TRP A 30 8.29 -2.67 -30.18
C TRP A 30 9.73 -2.90 -30.60
N LYS A 31 10.39 -1.87 -31.16
CA LYS A 31 11.82 -1.97 -31.52
C LYS A 31 12.69 -2.26 -30.30
N LEU A 32 12.39 -1.65 -29.15
CA LEU A 32 13.12 -1.90 -27.90
C LEU A 32 12.92 -3.33 -27.40
N ILE A 33 11.68 -3.84 -27.43
CA ILE A 33 11.36 -5.21 -27.05
C ILE A 33 12.04 -6.21 -27.99
N GLN A 34 12.00 -5.99 -29.31
CA GLN A 34 12.59 -6.91 -30.30
C GLN A 34 14.12 -6.97 -30.21
N ASN A 35 14.76 -5.84 -29.93
CA ASN A 35 16.21 -5.74 -29.79
C ASN A 35 16.69 -5.94 -28.35
N ARG A 36 15.85 -6.49 -27.47
CA ARG A 36 16.22 -6.69 -26.06
C ARG A 36 17.30 -7.76 -25.95
N GLU A 37 18.51 -7.34 -25.63
CA GLU A 37 19.43 -8.18 -24.88
C GLU A 37 19.14 -7.97 -23.40
N ARG A 38 19.27 -9.01 -22.56
CA ARG A 38 19.01 -8.86 -21.13
C ARG A 38 19.98 -7.81 -20.57
N ILE A 39 19.47 -6.62 -20.27
CA ILE A 39 20.30 -5.48 -19.92
C ILE A 39 20.75 -5.68 -18.48
N GLU A 40 22.07 -5.67 -18.24
CA GLU A 40 22.62 -5.76 -16.90
C GLU A 40 22.01 -4.64 -16.04
N HIS A 41 21.47 -5.02 -14.89
CA HIS A 41 20.79 -4.09 -14.03
C HIS A 41 21.82 -3.27 -13.26
N ASP A 42 22.05 -2.05 -13.69
CA ASP A 42 22.71 -1.04 -12.85
C ASP A 42 21.75 -0.66 -11.73
N SER A 43 22.09 -1.13 -10.52
CA SER A 43 21.41 -0.73 -9.29
C SER A 43 21.88 0.66 -8.90
N TRP A 44 20.94 1.56 -8.62
CA TRP A 44 21.27 2.87 -8.05
C TRP A 44 21.31 2.80 -6.51
N GLU A 45 22.02 3.74 -5.88
CA GLU A 45 22.42 3.64 -4.47
C GLU A 45 21.25 3.35 -3.51
N ARG A 46 20.10 3.99 -3.72
CA ARG A 46 18.90 3.83 -2.88
C ARG A 46 17.85 2.87 -3.43
N GLU A 47 18.16 2.15 -4.50
CA GLU A 47 17.22 1.22 -5.11
C GLU A 47 16.68 0.17 -4.13
N PRO A 48 17.54 -0.54 -3.37
CA PRO A 48 17.06 -1.60 -2.50
C PRO A 48 16.12 -1.08 -1.42
N GLU A 49 16.38 0.13 -0.90
CA GLU A 49 15.52 0.80 0.08
C GLU A 49 14.13 1.12 -0.50
N ILE A 50 14.08 1.66 -1.72
CA ILE A 50 12.83 2.03 -2.39
C ILE A 50 12.03 0.81 -2.83
N ASN A 51 12.71 -0.22 -3.34
CA ASN A 51 12.09 -1.50 -3.67
C ASN A 51 11.51 -2.15 -2.40
N ALA A 52 12.28 -2.16 -1.30
CA ALA A 52 11.84 -2.72 -0.02
C ALA A 52 10.61 -1.97 0.53
N ARG A 53 10.64 -0.63 0.57
CA ARG A 53 9.51 0.21 0.98
C ARG A 53 8.26 -0.13 0.16
N THR A 54 8.39 -0.08 -1.17
CA THR A 54 7.28 -0.33 -2.09
C THR A 54 6.71 -1.73 -1.89
N ALA A 55 7.56 -2.75 -1.88
CA ALA A 55 7.13 -4.14 -1.77
C ALA A 55 6.45 -4.43 -0.42
N ILE A 56 6.95 -3.88 0.69
CA ILE A 56 6.35 -4.03 2.02
C ILE A 56 4.95 -3.38 2.05
N PHE A 57 4.82 -2.13 1.60
CA PHE A 57 3.53 -1.44 1.68
C PHE A 57 2.51 -1.89 0.65
N GLU A 58 2.94 -2.36 -0.51
CA GLU A 58 2.06 -3.03 -1.47
C GLU A 58 1.43 -4.28 -0.89
N GLU A 59 2.15 -5.00 -0.02
CA GLU A 59 1.66 -6.20 0.67
C GLU A 59 0.88 -5.87 1.96
N LEU A 60 1.30 -4.86 2.73
CA LEU A 60 0.60 -4.47 3.97
C LEU A 60 -0.74 -3.78 3.74
N THR A 61 -0.85 -2.98 2.68
CA THR A 61 -2.00 -2.07 2.50
C THR A 61 -2.77 -2.44 1.27
N ALA A 62 -4.07 -2.68 1.44
CA ALA A 62 -4.98 -2.92 0.33
C ALA A 62 -5.39 -1.58 -0.33
N LYS A 63 -5.25 -0.46 0.41
CA LYS A 63 -5.70 0.90 0.05
C LYS A 63 -5.01 1.98 0.85
N GLY A 64 -5.12 3.22 0.38
CA GLY A 64 -4.88 4.41 1.21
C GLY A 64 -3.46 4.49 1.79
N HIS A 65 -2.48 3.97 1.06
CA HIS A 65 -1.07 4.28 1.26
C HIS A 65 -0.59 5.05 0.04
N LEU A 66 0.04 6.18 0.32
CA LEU A 66 0.73 7.01 -0.64
C LEU A 66 2.23 6.73 -0.51
N SER A 67 2.85 6.27 -1.58
CA SER A 67 4.30 6.20 -1.69
C SER A 67 4.81 7.39 -2.50
N ARG A 68 5.98 7.90 -2.11
CA ARG A 68 6.70 8.96 -2.81
C ARG A 68 8.13 8.53 -3.05
N VAL A 69 8.56 8.61 -4.30
CA VAL A 69 9.93 8.36 -4.72
C VAL A 69 10.48 9.62 -5.36
N GLU A 70 11.52 10.16 -4.77
CA GLU A 70 12.30 11.27 -5.34
C GLU A 70 13.65 10.73 -5.75
N PHE A 71 13.99 10.90 -7.03
CA PHE A 71 15.27 10.46 -7.56
C PHE A 71 16.29 11.58 -7.43
N GLU A 72 17.41 11.28 -6.79
CA GLU A 72 18.50 12.25 -6.57
C GLU A 72 19.32 12.50 -7.85
N GLU A 73 19.22 11.61 -8.82
CA GLU A 73 19.93 11.66 -10.09
C GLU A 73 19.21 12.51 -11.14
N GLN A 74 19.93 12.84 -12.22
CA GLN A 74 19.38 13.59 -13.34
C GLN A 74 18.25 12.79 -14.03
N PRO A 75 17.13 13.43 -14.39
CA PRO A 75 15.96 12.76 -14.97
C PRO A 75 16.29 11.88 -16.18
N ASP A 76 17.21 12.28 -17.05
CA ASP A 76 17.63 11.48 -18.23
C ASP A 76 18.17 10.09 -17.83
N GLN A 77 18.93 10.02 -16.73
CA GLN A 77 19.50 8.78 -16.21
C GLN A 77 18.40 7.91 -15.59
N VAL A 78 17.52 8.52 -14.80
CA VAL A 78 16.37 7.85 -14.17
C VAL A 78 15.46 7.25 -15.23
N ASN A 79 15.10 8.04 -16.24
CA ASN A 79 14.28 7.63 -17.37
C ASN A 79 14.88 6.44 -18.13
N THR A 80 16.19 6.50 -18.40
CA THR A 80 16.90 5.39 -19.05
C THR A 80 16.82 4.11 -18.23
N ARG A 81 16.99 4.18 -16.91
CA ARG A 81 16.92 3.01 -16.03
C ARG A 81 15.50 2.48 -15.87
N ALA A 82 14.51 3.36 -15.72
CA ALA A 82 13.11 2.99 -15.67
C ALA A 82 12.70 2.19 -16.91
N LEU A 83 13.04 2.71 -18.11
CA LEU A 83 12.79 2.03 -19.38
C LEU A 83 13.49 0.67 -19.47
N ARG A 84 14.76 0.57 -19.06
CA ARG A 84 15.49 -0.71 -19.02
C ARG A 84 14.83 -1.74 -18.09
N ARG A 85 14.32 -1.32 -16.93
CA ARG A 85 13.60 -2.23 -16.01
C ARG A 85 12.33 -2.77 -16.65
N LEU A 86 11.55 -1.91 -17.30
CA LEU A 86 10.32 -2.31 -17.99
C LEU A 86 10.60 -3.28 -19.14
N ILE A 87 11.64 -3.02 -19.94
CA ILE A 87 12.08 -3.94 -21.00
C ILE A 87 12.53 -5.29 -20.43
N ASN A 88 13.27 -5.29 -19.32
CA ASN A 88 13.71 -6.51 -18.64
C ASN A 88 12.55 -7.30 -18.00
N ALA A 89 11.43 -6.64 -17.70
CA ALA A 89 10.22 -7.28 -17.18
C ALA A 89 9.37 -7.94 -18.28
N TRP A 90 9.62 -7.63 -19.56
CA TRP A 90 8.95 -8.27 -20.68
C TRP A 90 9.31 -9.77 -20.76
N SER A 91 8.31 -10.62 -20.97
CA SER A 91 8.48 -12.05 -21.21
C SER A 91 7.43 -12.57 -22.19
N ASP A 92 7.89 -13.30 -23.22
CA ASP A 92 7.02 -13.92 -24.23
C ASP A 92 6.19 -15.09 -23.65
N ARG A 93 6.43 -15.47 -22.38
CA ARG A 93 5.68 -16.51 -21.66
C ARG A 93 4.49 -15.97 -20.89
N LEU A 94 4.36 -14.65 -20.75
CA LEU A 94 3.25 -14.02 -20.04
C LEU A 94 1.92 -14.26 -20.79
N PRO A 95 0.78 -14.29 -20.11
CA PRO A 95 -0.53 -14.26 -20.76
C PRO A 95 -0.67 -13.04 -21.69
N GLY A 96 -1.45 -13.17 -22.76
CA GLY A 96 -1.58 -12.11 -23.79
C GLY A 96 -1.99 -10.75 -23.22
N TRP A 97 -2.94 -10.71 -22.29
CA TRP A 97 -3.37 -9.47 -21.64
C TRP A 97 -2.28 -8.84 -20.76
N GLU A 98 -1.41 -9.64 -20.16
CA GLU A 98 -0.29 -9.13 -19.34
C GLU A 98 0.85 -8.67 -20.24
N GLN A 99 1.11 -9.34 -21.37
CA GLN A 99 2.02 -8.82 -22.41
C GLN A 99 1.55 -7.45 -22.89
N GLU A 100 0.27 -7.30 -23.19
CA GLU A 100 -0.32 -6.03 -23.61
C GLU A 100 -0.12 -4.93 -22.55
N ARG A 101 -0.36 -5.24 -21.27
CA ARG A 101 -0.09 -4.29 -20.17
C ARG A 101 1.39 -3.91 -20.06
N ARG A 102 2.32 -4.88 -20.14
CA ARG A 102 3.78 -4.60 -20.12
C ARG A 102 4.22 -3.75 -21.31
N PHE A 103 3.60 -3.96 -22.47
CA PHE A 103 3.83 -3.13 -23.65
C PHE A 103 3.43 -1.68 -23.37
N HIS A 104 2.23 -1.46 -22.83
CA HIS A 104 1.76 -0.11 -22.51
C HIS A 104 2.56 0.55 -21.38
N GLU A 105 3.06 -0.19 -20.39
CA GLU A 105 4.00 0.37 -19.39
C GLU A 105 5.26 0.95 -20.04
N ILE A 106 5.79 0.29 -21.08
CA ILE A 106 6.94 0.80 -21.85
C ILE A 106 6.55 2.08 -22.61
N VAL A 107 5.38 2.11 -23.25
CA VAL A 107 4.87 3.29 -23.97
C VAL A 107 4.64 4.48 -23.04
N GLU A 108 4.10 4.24 -21.84
CA GLU A 108 3.92 5.25 -20.79
C GLU A 108 5.26 5.84 -20.34
N GLU A 109 6.30 5.03 -20.18
CA GLU A 109 7.63 5.53 -19.82
C GLU A 109 8.27 6.33 -20.96
N LEU A 110 8.07 5.92 -22.22
CA LEU A 110 8.51 6.70 -23.38
C LEU A 110 7.77 8.04 -23.48
N THR A 111 6.49 8.08 -23.11
CA THR A 111 5.71 9.31 -23.03
C THR A 111 6.25 10.23 -21.95
N VAL A 112 6.55 9.71 -20.75
CA VAL A 112 7.19 10.47 -19.66
C VAL A 112 8.53 11.07 -20.09
N GLN A 113 9.31 10.32 -20.87
CA GLN A 113 10.55 10.83 -21.47
C GLN A 113 10.31 11.97 -22.44
N GLN A 114 9.32 11.85 -23.32
CA GLN A 114 8.98 12.90 -24.28
C GLN A 114 8.50 14.18 -23.57
N VAL A 115 7.66 14.04 -22.53
CA VAL A 115 7.23 15.17 -21.69
C VAL A 115 8.43 15.88 -21.06
N TRP A 116 9.42 15.13 -20.58
CA TRP A 116 10.64 15.71 -20.03
C TRP A 116 11.45 16.50 -21.08
N GLU A 117 11.60 15.97 -22.29
CA GLU A 117 12.28 16.70 -23.38
C GLU A 117 11.56 18.00 -23.74
N ASP A 118 10.23 17.99 -23.73
CA ASP A 118 9.43 19.18 -24.00
C ASP A 118 9.49 20.21 -22.88
N ILE A 119 9.56 19.78 -21.62
CA ILE A 119 9.83 20.68 -20.48
C ILE A 119 11.22 21.32 -20.64
N LYS A 120 12.26 20.51 -20.92
CA LYS A 120 13.63 21.02 -21.16
C LYS A 120 13.69 22.03 -22.32
N SER A 121 12.90 21.79 -23.36
CA SER A 121 12.87 22.62 -24.57
C SER A 121 11.97 23.85 -24.43
N GLY A 122 11.21 23.97 -23.34
CA GLY A 122 10.25 25.06 -23.12
C GLY A 122 8.93 24.92 -23.87
N ASN A 123 8.66 23.75 -24.47
CA ASN A 123 7.39 23.43 -25.14
C ASN A 123 6.27 23.13 -24.13
N LEU A 124 6.63 22.62 -22.95
CA LEU A 124 5.71 22.39 -21.83
C LEU A 124 6.15 23.16 -20.57
N PRO A 125 5.21 23.60 -19.73
CA PRO A 125 5.52 24.26 -18.46
C PRO A 125 6.31 23.35 -17.49
N GLU A 126 7.18 23.95 -16.67
CA GLU A 126 7.91 23.21 -15.62
C GLU A 126 7.00 22.56 -14.57
N ASP A 127 5.78 23.08 -14.37
CA ASP A 127 4.80 22.52 -13.44
C ASP A 127 3.90 21.44 -14.07
N THR A 128 4.30 20.90 -15.24
CA THR A 128 3.63 19.78 -15.89
C THR A 128 3.72 18.51 -15.04
N VAL A 129 2.60 17.79 -14.98
CA VAL A 129 2.45 16.49 -14.30
C VAL A 129 1.87 15.48 -15.28
N VAL A 130 2.47 14.29 -15.31
CA VAL A 130 1.96 13.13 -16.05
C VAL A 130 1.18 12.24 -15.09
N ILE A 131 -0.12 12.10 -15.31
CA ILE A 131 -1.01 11.25 -14.52
C ILE A 131 -1.18 9.93 -15.24
N THR A 132 -1.08 8.83 -14.51
CA THR A 132 -1.33 7.48 -15.03
C THR A 132 -2.27 6.73 -14.10
N ILE A 133 -3.30 6.11 -14.69
CA ILE A 133 -4.30 5.33 -13.98
C ILE A 133 -4.18 3.87 -14.42
N SER A 134 -3.85 2.99 -13.47
CA SER A 134 -3.76 1.55 -13.67
C SER A 134 -4.89 0.85 -12.91
N ASN A 135 -5.92 0.42 -13.63
CA ASN A 135 -7.00 -0.36 -13.03
C ASN A 135 -6.61 -1.83 -12.89
N PHE A 136 -7.28 -2.55 -12.00
CA PHE A 136 -7.16 -4.00 -11.91
C PHE A 136 -7.45 -4.68 -13.27
N PRO A 137 -6.70 -5.73 -13.66
CA PRO A 137 -6.91 -6.43 -14.93
C PRO A 137 -8.18 -7.29 -14.90
N GLU A 138 -9.30 -6.70 -15.29
CA GLU A 138 -10.58 -7.41 -15.46
C GLU A 138 -10.52 -8.50 -16.55
N GLN A 139 -9.53 -8.44 -17.45
CA GLN A 139 -9.30 -9.39 -18.54
C GLN A 139 -8.64 -10.71 -18.10
N ALA A 140 -8.11 -10.78 -16.89
CA ALA A 140 -7.53 -12.02 -16.39
C ALA A 140 -8.59 -13.12 -16.32
N THR A 141 -8.30 -14.32 -16.84
CA THR A 141 -9.32 -15.38 -16.96
C THR A 141 -9.78 -15.94 -15.60
N SER A 142 -8.99 -15.72 -14.56
CA SER A 142 -9.32 -16.07 -13.18
C SER A 142 -8.53 -15.23 -12.18
N GLY A 143 -9.04 -15.12 -10.94
CA GLY A 143 -8.29 -14.51 -9.85
C GLY A 143 -6.93 -15.21 -9.58
N LYS A 144 -6.85 -16.53 -9.77
CA LYS A 144 -5.59 -17.27 -9.66
C LYS A 144 -4.55 -16.79 -10.67
N GLU A 145 -4.94 -16.54 -11.90
CA GLU A 145 -4.05 -16.03 -12.95
C GLU A 145 -3.57 -14.61 -12.64
N ALA A 146 -4.48 -13.72 -12.25
CA ALA A 146 -4.13 -12.35 -11.84
C ALA A 146 -3.15 -12.37 -10.65
N ARG A 147 -3.43 -13.18 -9.64
CA ARG A 147 -2.55 -13.35 -8.47
C ARG A 147 -1.18 -13.86 -8.83
N ASN A 148 -1.07 -14.84 -9.72
CA ASN A 148 0.22 -15.38 -10.16
C ASN A 148 1.07 -14.33 -10.90
N ASN A 149 0.44 -13.31 -11.50
CA ASN A 149 1.09 -12.17 -12.13
C ASN A 149 1.27 -10.96 -11.19
N GLY A 150 0.99 -11.13 -9.89
CA GLY A 150 1.26 -10.13 -8.86
C GLY A 150 0.13 -9.17 -8.55
N TYR A 151 -1.07 -9.39 -9.09
CA TYR A 151 -2.23 -8.57 -8.77
C TYR A 151 -2.93 -9.06 -7.50
N ARG A 152 -3.36 -8.12 -6.64
CA ARG A 152 -4.17 -8.43 -5.46
C ARG A 152 -5.63 -8.55 -5.85
N THR A 153 -6.19 -9.74 -5.71
CA THR A 153 -7.56 -10.07 -6.11
C THR A 153 -8.59 -9.82 -5.02
N LEU A 154 -8.20 -9.83 -3.74
CA LEU A 154 -9.11 -9.63 -2.59
C LEU A 154 -10.00 -8.39 -2.74
N ASN A 155 -9.44 -7.31 -3.29
CA ASN A 155 -10.12 -6.03 -3.44
C ASN A 155 -9.87 -5.39 -4.81
N CYS A 156 -9.59 -6.17 -5.85
CA CYS A 156 -9.31 -5.67 -7.22
C CYS A 156 -8.38 -4.45 -7.21
N LYS A 157 -7.20 -4.61 -6.61
CA LYS A 157 -6.28 -3.50 -6.34
C LYS A 157 -5.72 -2.94 -7.65
N GLY A 158 -5.87 -1.63 -7.83
CA GLY A 158 -5.23 -0.84 -8.88
C GLY A 158 -4.44 0.31 -8.26
N MET A 159 -3.98 1.22 -9.10
CA MET A 159 -3.02 2.25 -8.73
C MET A 159 -3.29 3.53 -9.54
N VAL A 160 -3.03 4.67 -8.92
CA VAL A 160 -2.91 5.95 -9.61
C VAL A 160 -1.56 6.55 -9.25
N ARG A 161 -0.88 7.13 -10.25
CA ARG A 161 0.43 7.74 -10.06
C ARG A 161 0.53 9.06 -10.80
N THR A 162 1.35 9.94 -10.23
CA THR A 162 1.77 11.19 -10.86
C THR A 162 3.29 11.17 -11.01
N THR A 163 3.78 11.51 -12.19
CA THR A 163 5.20 11.77 -12.44
C THR A 163 5.38 13.25 -12.73
N GLU A 164 6.35 13.88 -12.07
CA GLU A 164 6.68 15.29 -12.25
C GLU A 164 8.20 15.49 -12.26
N PHE A 165 8.63 16.64 -12.80
CA PHE A 165 10.04 17.03 -12.84
C PHE A 165 10.22 18.35 -12.10
N THR A 166 10.64 18.28 -10.84
CA THR A 166 10.77 19.47 -9.97
C THR A 166 12.21 19.64 -9.53
N GLY A 167 12.77 20.85 -9.67
CA GLY A 167 14.13 21.15 -9.22
C GLY A 167 15.22 20.32 -9.89
N GLY A 168 15.00 19.94 -11.15
CA GLY A 168 15.91 19.06 -11.91
C GLY A 168 15.91 17.61 -11.43
N ARG A 169 14.87 17.15 -10.74
CA ARG A 169 14.69 15.76 -10.28
C ARG A 169 13.36 15.20 -10.77
N ARG A 170 13.33 13.90 -11.03
CA ARG A 170 12.08 13.16 -11.25
C ARG A 170 11.47 12.80 -9.89
N VAL A 171 10.18 13.06 -9.73
CA VAL A 171 9.40 12.66 -8.54
C VAL A 171 8.22 11.83 -9.01
N ILE A 172 7.98 10.70 -8.34
CA ILE A 172 6.84 9.83 -8.56
C ILE A 172 6.07 9.72 -7.25
N GLU A 173 4.78 10.04 -7.28
CA GLU A 173 3.86 9.75 -6.19
C GLU A 173 2.80 8.77 -6.66
N GLN A 174 2.38 7.89 -5.76
CA GLN A 174 1.51 6.77 -6.12
C GLN A 174 0.57 6.41 -4.97
N VAL A 175 -0.70 6.18 -5.28
CA VAL A 175 -1.71 5.73 -4.32
C VAL A 175 -2.29 4.39 -4.76
N SER A 176 -2.34 3.46 -3.82
CA SER A 176 -3.05 2.19 -3.96
C SER A 176 -4.57 2.37 -3.91
N ARG A 177 -5.28 1.84 -4.92
CA ARG A 177 -6.74 1.92 -5.08
C ARG A 177 -7.38 0.56 -4.87
N SER A 178 -8.31 0.43 -3.93
CA SER A 178 -9.18 -0.76 -3.90
C SER A 178 -10.35 -0.59 -4.89
N ASN A 179 -10.97 -1.71 -5.25
CA ASN A 179 -12.12 -1.81 -6.14
C ASN A 179 -11.93 -0.99 -7.42
N SER A 180 -10.69 -0.93 -7.91
CA SER A 180 -10.35 -0.15 -9.09
C SER A 180 -10.98 -0.78 -10.31
N ASN A 181 -11.64 0.05 -11.12
CA ASN A 181 -12.39 -0.39 -12.28
C ASN A 181 -12.42 0.70 -13.34
N ASP A 182 -12.76 0.27 -14.55
CA ASP A 182 -12.79 1.09 -15.75
C ASP A 182 -13.83 2.21 -15.70
N GLN A 183 -14.95 1.99 -15.01
CA GLN A 183 -16.02 2.96 -14.94
C GLN A 183 -15.58 4.24 -14.22
N SER A 184 -14.89 4.11 -13.09
CA SER A 184 -14.35 5.27 -12.35
C SER A 184 -13.36 6.08 -13.20
N SER A 185 -12.50 5.39 -13.96
CA SER A 185 -11.55 6.03 -14.86
C SER A 185 -12.25 6.77 -16.00
N ARG A 186 -13.26 6.17 -16.64
CA ARG A 186 -14.06 6.84 -17.69
C ARG A 186 -14.69 8.13 -17.21
N TYR A 187 -15.30 8.12 -16.03
CA TYR A 187 -15.90 9.32 -15.47
C TYR A 187 -14.85 10.39 -15.18
N PHE A 188 -13.68 9.99 -14.69
CA PHE A 188 -12.56 10.91 -14.54
C PHE A 188 -12.14 11.56 -15.86
N PHE A 189 -11.95 10.77 -16.94
CA PHE A 189 -11.61 11.33 -18.26
C PHE A 189 -12.71 12.28 -18.77
N ALA A 190 -13.97 11.83 -18.77
CA ALA A 190 -15.09 12.62 -19.27
C ALA A 190 -15.30 13.93 -18.49
N ALA A 191 -15.15 13.90 -17.16
CA ALA A 191 -15.28 15.09 -16.32
C ALA A 191 -14.16 16.13 -16.58
N ASN A 192 -13.02 15.68 -17.08
CA ASN A 192 -11.91 16.53 -17.51
C ASN A 192 -11.95 16.85 -19.02
N GLY A 193 -13.06 16.55 -19.70
CA GLY A 193 -13.24 16.81 -21.14
C GLY A 193 -12.39 15.92 -22.05
N LEU A 194 -11.89 14.79 -21.53
CA LEU A 194 -11.00 13.87 -22.23
C LEU A 194 -11.80 12.70 -22.81
N TYR A 195 -11.53 12.36 -24.07
CA TYR A 195 -12.19 11.26 -24.76
C TYR A 195 -11.22 10.10 -25.02
N VAL A 196 -11.48 8.97 -24.37
CA VAL A 196 -10.73 7.72 -24.58
C VAL A 196 -11.62 6.78 -25.39
N GLU A 197 -11.17 6.42 -26.60
CA GLU A 197 -11.95 5.62 -27.56
C GLU A 197 -12.30 4.21 -27.06
N GLU A 198 -11.47 3.63 -26.19
CA GLU A 198 -11.64 2.26 -25.74
C GLU A 198 -11.95 2.12 -24.26
N SER A 199 -12.74 1.08 -23.99
CA SER A 199 -13.46 0.86 -22.75
C SER A 199 -12.88 -0.40 -22.05
N SER A 200 -11.55 -0.46 -21.91
CA SER A 200 -10.85 -1.58 -21.29
C SER A 200 -9.78 -1.10 -20.30
N SER A 201 -9.44 -1.91 -19.29
CA SER A 201 -8.43 -1.55 -18.29
C SER A 201 -7.06 -1.26 -18.91
N VAL A 202 -6.79 -1.90 -20.05
CA VAL A 202 -5.60 -1.70 -20.87
C VAL A 202 -5.68 -0.38 -21.65
N ALA A 203 -6.86 -0.03 -22.17
CA ALA A 203 -7.08 1.26 -22.80
C ALA A 203 -6.85 2.42 -21.83
N PHE A 204 -7.27 2.31 -20.56
CA PHE A 204 -7.04 3.35 -19.55
C PHE A 204 -5.58 3.45 -19.10
N LEU A 205 -4.90 2.31 -18.93
CA LEU A 205 -3.44 2.29 -18.75
C LEU A 205 -2.76 3.07 -19.87
N SER A 206 -3.11 2.77 -21.12
CA SER A 206 -2.52 3.43 -22.28
C SER A 206 -2.92 4.90 -22.48
N SER A 207 -3.72 5.50 -21.59
CA SER A 207 -4.26 6.86 -21.71
C SER A 207 -3.75 7.75 -20.57
N GLN A 208 -2.49 8.19 -20.66
CA GLN A 208 -1.93 9.15 -19.71
C GLN A 208 -2.54 10.55 -19.89
N VAL A 209 -2.75 11.25 -18.78
CA VAL A 209 -3.20 12.65 -18.79
C VAL A 209 -2.02 13.56 -18.52
N ILE A 210 -1.89 14.58 -19.35
CA ILE A 210 -0.95 15.68 -19.15
C ILE A 210 -1.73 16.85 -18.55
N ALA A 211 -1.29 17.29 -17.38
CA ALA A 211 -1.91 18.36 -16.61
C ALA A 211 -0.83 19.28 -16.01
N THR A 212 -1.26 20.34 -15.33
CA THR A 212 -0.36 21.17 -14.51
C THR A 212 -0.67 20.98 -13.03
N LYS A 213 0.28 21.31 -12.14
CA LYS A 213 0.05 21.34 -10.68
C LYS A 213 -1.11 22.26 -10.27
N ARG A 214 -1.53 23.21 -11.11
CA ARG A 214 -2.69 24.07 -10.84
C ARG A 214 -4.00 23.29 -10.90
N ASN A 215 -4.07 22.22 -11.70
CA ASN A 215 -5.25 21.37 -11.83
C ASN A 215 -5.40 20.42 -10.64
N PHE A 216 -4.28 19.92 -10.13
CA PHE A 216 -4.20 18.97 -9.03
C PHE A 216 -3.14 19.44 -8.01
N PRO A 217 -3.46 20.46 -7.18
CA PRO A 217 -2.50 21.06 -6.25
C PRO A 217 -1.96 20.11 -5.18
N ASP A 218 -2.73 19.10 -4.76
CA ASP A 218 -2.28 18.01 -3.88
C ASP A 218 -1.84 16.76 -4.69
N GLY A 219 -1.57 16.94 -5.98
CA GLY A 219 -1.02 15.91 -6.87
C GLY A 219 -1.89 14.66 -6.94
N VAL A 220 -1.27 13.50 -6.72
CA VAL A 220 -1.95 12.19 -6.79
C VAL A 220 -3.14 12.06 -5.84
N VAL A 221 -3.15 12.79 -4.72
CA VAL A 221 -4.25 12.75 -3.73
C VAL A 221 -5.51 13.35 -4.32
N ASP A 222 -5.41 14.46 -5.04
CA ASP A 222 -6.57 15.08 -5.71
C ASP A 222 -7.10 14.19 -6.84
N VAL A 223 -6.20 13.57 -7.61
CA VAL A 223 -6.59 12.60 -8.65
C VAL A 223 -7.36 11.43 -8.03
N GLN A 224 -6.85 10.88 -6.92
CA GLN A 224 -7.52 9.79 -6.20
C GLN A 224 -8.89 10.22 -5.66
N ARG A 225 -8.97 11.41 -5.05
CA ARG A 225 -10.23 11.98 -4.53
C ARG A 225 -11.27 12.13 -5.66
N ALA A 226 -10.85 12.63 -6.83
CA ALA A 226 -11.71 12.76 -7.99
C ALA A 226 -12.23 11.39 -8.44
N LEU A 227 -11.34 10.41 -8.61
CA LEU A 227 -11.70 9.05 -9.01
C LEU A 227 -12.73 8.41 -8.06
N ASP A 228 -12.53 8.53 -6.75
CA ASP A 228 -13.46 7.99 -5.74
C ASP A 228 -14.80 8.74 -5.71
N SER A 229 -14.79 10.05 -5.91
CA SER A 229 -16.02 10.88 -5.92
C SER A 229 -17.02 10.46 -7.01
N PHE A 230 -16.52 9.95 -8.14
CA PHE A 230 -17.37 9.43 -9.23
C PHE A 230 -18.01 8.08 -8.90
N VAL A 231 -17.45 7.33 -7.94
CA VAL A 231 -18.05 6.09 -7.44
C VAL A 231 -19.13 6.41 -6.40
N GLY A 232 -18.88 7.39 -5.53
CA GLY A 232 -19.91 7.95 -4.66
C GLY A 232 -19.37 8.77 -3.49
N PRO A 233 -20.23 9.58 -2.83
CA PRO A 233 -19.83 10.51 -1.76
C PRO A 233 -19.40 9.82 -0.45
N ASN A 234 -19.59 8.51 -0.37
CA ASN A 234 -19.22 7.68 0.78
C ASN A 234 -17.99 6.82 0.51
N ILE A 235 -17.33 7.00 -0.64
CA ILE A 235 -16.17 6.20 -1.05
C ILE A 235 -14.88 6.93 -0.68
N LEU A 236 -13.95 6.19 -0.08
CA LEU A 236 -12.63 6.69 0.31
C LEU A 236 -11.57 5.62 0.01
N TYR A 237 -10.61 5.96 -0.86
CA TYR A 237 -9.59 5.07 -1.41
C TYR A 237 -10.13 3.81 -2.06
N GLY A 238 -11.33 3.91 -2.66
CA GLY A 238 -12.02 2.82 -3.31
C GLY A 238 -12.88 1.93 -2.38
N GLU A 239 -13.26 2.38 -1.18
CA GLU A 239 -14.10 1.60 -0.25
C GLU A 239 -15.23 2.40 0.37
N ASP A 240 -16.28 1.71 0.81
CA ASP A 240 -17.36 2.30 1.62
C ASP A 240 -16.85 2.71 3.02
N ARG A 241 -16.89 4.02 3.29
CA ARG A 241 -16.48 4.62 4.56
C ARG A 241 -17.22 4.07 5.78
N TYR A 242 -18.40 3.47 5.59
CA TYR A 242 -19.24 2.95 6.68
C TYR A 242 -19.05 1.46 6.95
N GLN A 243 -18.51 0.70 6.00
CA GLN A 243 -18.29 -0.75 6.15
C GLN A 243 -16.96 -1.09 6.81
N LEU A 244 -16.03 -0.14 6.86
CA LEU A 244 -14.72 -0.35 7.45
C LEU A 244 -14.75 -0.04 8.94
N GLU A 245 -14.12 -0.92 9.74
CA GLU A 245 -13.82 -0.60 11.13
C GLU A 245 -13.13 0.76 11.17
N SER A 246 -13.58 1.60 12.11
CA SER A 246 -13.14 2.97 12.31
C SER A 246 -11.64 3.16 12.03
N HIS A 247 -11.29 4.14 11.20
CA HIS A 247 -9.94 4.75 10.96
C HIS A 247 -9.30 4.52 9.58
N VAL A 248 -10.06 4.64 8.48
CA VAL A 248 -9.46 5.01 7.18
C VAL A 248 -9.02 6.48 7.28
N PRO A 249 -7.79 6.86 6.86
CA PRO A 249 -7.32 8.24 6.97
C PRO A 249 -8.12 9.15 6.02
N GLU A 250 -8.44 10.39 6.41
CA GLU A 250 -9.00 11.35 5.45
C GLU A 250 -7.96 11.70 4.37
N TYR A 251 -8.39 12.22 3.21
CA TYR A 251 -7.48 12.56 2.11
C TYR A 251 -6.40 13.54 2.55
N GLU A 252 -6.77 14.53 3.36
CA GLU A 252 -5.89 15.58 3.88
C GLU A 252 -4.81 15.02 4.81
N ASP A 253 -5.09 13.86 5.44
CA ASP A 253 -4.18 13.18 6.35
C ASP A 253 -3.32 12.10 5.64
N LEU A 254 -3.64 11.74 4.39
CA LEU A 254 -3.06 10.57 3.71
C LEU A 254 -1.53 10.59 3.68
N ARG A 255 -0.95 11.74 3.38
CA ARG A 255 0.50 11.93 3.30
C ARG A 255 1.15 11.74 4.67
N ALA A 256 0.61 12.41 5.69
CA ALA A 256 1.13 12.33 7.05
C ALA A 256 1.01 10.91 7.61
N VAL A 257 -0.12 10.25 7.38
CA VAL A 257 -0.37 8.87 7.81
C VAL A 257 0.57 7.91 7.07
N SER A 258 0.76 8.07 5.76
CA SER A 258 1.67 7.21 4.99
C SER A 258 3.13 7.36 5.46
N ALA A 259 3.59 8.60 5.72
CA ALA A 259 4.91 8.86 6.29
C ALA A 259 5.07 8.27 7.70
N GLU A 260 4.04 8.36 8.56
CA GLU A 260 4.05 7.75 9.90
C GLU A 260 4.14 6.21 9.80
N ARG A 261 3.42 5.60 8.85
CA ARG A 261 3.49 4.15 8.60
C ARG A 261 4.88 3.73 8.14
N GLU A 262 5.47 4.43 7.17
CA GLU A 262 6.85 4.16 6.71
C GLU A 262 7.87 4.30 7.84
N THR A 263 7.73 5.35 8.67
CA THR A 263 8.62 5.59 9.81
C THR A 263 8.57 4.48 10.86
N GLN A 264 7.43 3.79 10.99
CA GLN A 264 7.27 2.62 11.88
C GLN A 264 7.90 1.36 11.29
N ALA A 265 7.77 1.17 9.97
CA ALA A 265 8.33 0.03 9.27
C ALA A 265 9.80 0.20 8.87
N ASP A 266 10.42 1.35 9.17
CA ASP A 266 11.78 1.71 8.72
C ASP A 266 12.82 0.61 9.00
N SER A 267 12.86 0.04 10.20
CA SER A 267 13.80 -1.06 10.51
C SER A 267 13.59 -2.30 9.63
N HIS A 268 12.33 -2.57 9.25
CA HIS A 268 11.97 -3.67 8.37
C HIS A 268 12.31 -3.36 6.91
N ILE A 269 12.12 -2.11 6.48
CA ILE A 269 12.54 -1.63 5.16
C ILE A 269 14.06 -1.78 5.01
N GLN A 270 14.84 -1.30 5.97
CA GLN A 270 16.30 -1.42 5.95
C GLN A 270 16.77 -2.88 5.97
N ARG A 271 16.07 -3.76 6.70
CA ARG A 271 16.36 -5.20 6.71
C ARG A 271 16.17 -5.83 5.32
N LEU A 272 15.05 -5.54 4.66
CA LEU A 272 14.78 -6.09 3.32
C LEU A 272 15.73 -5.49 2.27
N ALA A 273 16.03 -4.19 2.37
CA ALA A 273 17.00 -3.52 1.52
C ALA A 273 18.40 -4.14 1.61
N GLY A 274 18.92 -4.29 2.83
CA GLY A 274 20.23 -4.95 3.05
C GLY A 274 20.25 -6.42 2.63
N PHE A 275 19.11 -7.10 2.73
CA PHE A 275 18.97 -8.47 2.20
C PHE A 275 19.03 -8.49 0.67
N GLU A 276 18.35 -7.56 -0.02
CA GLU A 276 18.43 -7.43 -1.48
C GLU A 276 19.84 -7.06 -1.94
N GLU A 277 20.55 -6.16 -1.24
CA GLU A 277 21.95 -5.81 -1.51
C GLU A 277 22.86 -7.05 -1.43
N HIS A 278 22.70 -7.86 -0.38
CA HIS A 278 23.45 -9.10 -0.25
C HIS A 278 23.16 -10.05 -1.42
N LEU A 279 21.90 -10.20 -1.81
CA LEU A 279 21.52 -11.04 -2.94
C LEU A 279 22.02 -10.49 -4.28
N ASN A 280 22.12 -9.17 -4.44
CA ASN A 280 22.75 -8.54 -5.62
C ASN A 280 24.21 -8.96 -5.76
N ILE A 281 24.96 -9.00 -4.66
CA ILE A 281 26.38 -9.44 -4.67
C ILE A 281 26.46 -10.92 -5.05
N VAL A 282 25.63 -11.77 -4.45
CA VAL A 282 25.63 -13.22 -4.73
C VAL A 282 25.17 -13.52 -6.17
N TYR A 283 24.23 -12.74 -6.70
CA TYR A 283 23.80 -12.79 -8.10
C TYR A 283 24.95 -12.44 -9.06
N LYS A 284 25.65 -11.33 -8.82
CA LYS A 284 26.80 -10.89 -9.63
C LYS A 284 27.96 -11.90 -9.60
N GLN A 285 28.08 -12.69 -8.53
CA GLN A 285 29.05 -13.79 -8.43
C GLN A 285 28.62 -15.06 -9.18
N GLY A 286 27.44 -15.08 -9.81
CA GLY A 286 26.90 -16.25 -10.53
C GLY A 286 26.45 -17.39 -9.62
N LYS A 287 26.36 -17.17 -8.31
CA LYS A 287 26.00 -18.20 -7.32
C LYS A 287 24.49 -18.43 -7.20
N LEU A 288 23.70 -17.48 -7.67
CA LEU A 288 22.26 -17.59 -7.77
C LEU A 288 21.80 -17.02 -9.11
N ASN A 289 20.72 -17.57 -9.65
CA ASN A 289 20.05 -17.01 -10.82
C ASN A 289 18.96 -16.02 -10.39
N TYR A 290 18.41 -15.27 -11.35
CA TYR A 290 17.42 -14.23 -11.07
C TYR A 290 16.12 -14.77 -10.44
N SER A 291 15.64 -15.94 -10.86
CA SER A 291 14.44 -16.55 -10.28
C SER A 291 14.66 -16.93 -8.82
N GLN A 292 15.82 -17.50 -8.50
CA GLN A 292 16.23 -17.78 -7.11
C GLN A 292 16.33 -16.50 -6.28
N LYS A 293 16.89 -15.42 -6.84
CA LYS A 293 16.95 -14.10 -6.20
C LYS A 293 15.56 -13.62 -5.80
N GLN A 294 14.63 -13.61 -6.76
CA GLN A 294 13.26 -13.14 -6.55
C GLN A 294 12.51 -13.97 -5.51
N ARG A 295 12.65 -15.30 -5.56
CA ARG A 295 12.06 -16.20 -4.56
C ARG A 295 12.55 -15.89 -3.15
N LEU A 296 13.85 -15.65 -2.96
CA LEU A 296 14.42 -15.33 -1.64
C LEU A 296 13.92 -13.97 -1.13
N ILE A 297 13.88 -12.94 -1.99
CA ILE A 297 13.33 -11.63 -1.63
C ILE A 297 11.87 -11.75 -1.21
N TYR A 298 11.07 -12.48 -1.97
CA TYR A 298 9.67 -12.73 -1.64
C TYR A 298 9.51 -13.41 -0.26
N GLN A 299 10.29 -14.46 0.00
CA GLN A 299 10.22 -15.18 1.29
C GLN A 299 10.57 -14.26 2.47
N GLU A 300 11.61 -13.43 2.33
CA GLU A 300 12.00 -12.51 3.38
C GLU A 300 10.98 -11.40 3.59
N ARG A 301 10.43 -10.85 2.50
CA ARG A 301 9.34 -9.88 2.55
C ARG A 301 8.11 -10.44 3.24
N LYS A 302 7.67 -11.66 2.90
CA LYS A 302 6.53 -12.33 3.54
C LYS A 302 6.72 -12.42 5.05
N ARG A 303 7.90 -12.87 5.51
CA ARG A 303 8.23 -12.94 6.95
C ARG A 303 8.16 -11.58 7.62
N ILE A 304 8.72 -10.55 6.99
CA ILE A 304 8.67 -9.17 7.48
C ILE A 304 7.22 -8.68 7.61
N VAL A 305 6.38 -8.94 6.60
CA VAL A 305 4.97 -8.55 6.61
C VAL A 305 4.21 -9.29 7.72
N ASP A 306 4.46 -10.58 7.92
CA ASP A 306 3.87 -11.36 9.01
C ASP A 306 4.30 -10.82 10.39
N GLU A 307 5.56 -10.39 10.51
CA GLU A 307 6.10 -9.78 11.73
C GLU A 307 5.41 -8.46 12.04
N ILE A 308 5.23 -7.61 11.02
CA ILE A 308 4.49 -6.36 11.13
C ILE A 308 3.02 -6.64 11.47
N CYS A 309 2.38 -7.64 10.88
CA CYS A 309 0.99 -8.02 11.22
C CYS A 309 0.84 -8.49 12.67
N LEU A 310 1.87 -9.10 13.26
CA LEU A 310 1.87 -9.45 14.69
C LEU A 310 2.06 -8.23 15.60
N LEU A 311 2.95 -7.31 15.20
CA LEU A 311 3.23 -6.07 15.95
C LEU A 311 2.16 -4.99 15.75
N ASP A 312 1.40 -5.06 14.67
CA ASP A 312 0.26 -4.22 14.39
C ASP A 312 -0.81 -5.00 13.60
N PRO A 313 -1.69 -5.71 14.33
CA PRO A 313 -2.74 -6.53 13.72
C PRO A 313 -3.74 -5.76 12.84
N SER A 314 -3.69 -4.43 12.79
CA SER A 314 -4.54 -3.66 11.88
C SER A 314 -4.21 -3.89 10.41
N TYR A 315 -2.97 -4.26 10.08
CA TYR A 315 -2.58 -4.61 8.70
C TYR A 315 -3.00 -6.02 8.28
N ALA A 316 -3.26 -6.92 9.23
CA ALA A 316 -3.42 -8.34 8.94
C ALA A 316 -4.63 -8.66 8.06
N LYS A 317 -5.71 -7.86 8.17
CA LYS A 317 -6.89 -8.02 7.32
C LYS A 317 -6.57 -7.77 5.86
N ASP A 318 -5.86 -6.68 5.58
CA ASP A 318 -5.44 -6.33 4.23
C ASP A 318 -4.37 -7.30 3.72
N ALA A 319 -3.38 -7.66 4.53
CA ALA A 319 -2.24 -8.46 4.09
C ALA A 319 -2.53 -9.96 3.97
N ARG A 320 -3.47 -10.50 4.77
CA ARG A 320 -3.68 -11.96 4.96
C ARG A 320 -5.15 -12.38 5.00
N GLY A 321 -6.09 -11.44 4.85
CA GLY A 321 -7.52 -11.72 4.86
C GLY A 321 -8.16 -11.77 6.27
N GLU A 322 -9.49 -11.74 6.27
CA GLU A 322 -10.31 -11.56 7.48
C GLU A 322 -10.14 -12.68 8.53
N ILE A 323 -9.98 -13.93 8.09
CA ILE A 323 -9.82 -15.08 9.00
C ILE A 323 -8.47 -15.02 9.70
N SER A 324 -7.38 -14.89 8.93
CA SER A 324 -6.02 -14.78 9.44
C SER A 324 -5.86 -13.58 10.40
N ALA A 325 -6.48 -12.44 10.08
CA ALA A 325 -6.44 -11.24 10.90
C ALA A 325 -6.94 -11.44 12.34
N LYS A 326 -7.98 -12.26 12.53
CA LYS A 326 -8.50 -12.59 13.86
C LYS A 326 -7.46 -13.30 14.71
N TYR A 327 -6.70 -14.21 14.10
CA TYR A 327 -5.64 -14.94 14.78
C TYR A 327 -4.40 -14.07 15.02
N PHE A 328 -3.99 -13.20 14.07
CA PHE A 328 -2.93 -12.22 14.32
C PHE A 328 -3.26 -11.30 15.50
N LYS A 329 -4.51 -10.86 15.62
CA LYS A 329 -4.98 -10.06 16.76
C LYS A 329 -4.89 -10.82 18.09
N GLN A 330 -5.28 -12.10 18.11
CA GLN A 330 -5.15 -12.95 19.30
C GLN A 330 -3.69 -13.22 19.66
N ALA A 331 -2.85 -13.51 18.66
CA ALA A 331 -1.41 -13.69 18.83
C ALA A 331 -0.76 -12.43 19.41
N GLY A 332 -1.06 -11.25 18.87
CA GLY A 332 -0.53 -9.98 19.38
C GLY A 332 -0.91 -9.73 20.84
N LEU A 333 -2.15 -10.05 21.24
CA LEU A 333 -2.56 -9.95 22.65
C LEU A 333 -1.82 -10.95 23.54
N ALA A 334 -1.59 -12.18 23.07
CA ALA A 334 -0.82 -13.19 23.80
C ALA A 334 0.66 -12.75 23.96
N VAL A 335 1.27 -12.18 22.91
CA VAL A 335 2.62 -11.58 22.96
C VAL A 335 2.67 -10.42 23.94
N ALA A 336 1.66 -9.54 23.94
CA ALA A 336 1.59 -8.43 24.88
C ALA A 336 1.52 -8.91 26.33
N ALA A 337 0.84 -10.04 26.58
CA ALA A 337 0.70 -10.73 27.86
C ALA A 337 1.89 -11.62 28.26
N GLY A 338 2.88 -11.82 27.38
CA GLY A 338 3.99 -12.75 27.62
C GLY A 338 3.62 -14.24 27.54
N ASP A 339 2.47 -14.57 26.95
CA ASP A 339 2.01 -15.95 26.75
C ASP A 339 2.47 -16.49 25.39
N ASP A 340 3.72 -16.94 25.34
CA ASP A 340 4.37 -17.44 24.12
C ASP A 340 3.67 -18.67 23.55
N ALA A 341 3.19 -19.57 24.41
CA ALA A 341 2.55 -20.81 23.98
C ALA A 341 1.25 -20.52 23.23
N SER A 342 0.40 -19.64 23.78
CA SER A 342 -0.81 -19.20 23.08
C SER A 342 -0.47 -18.39 21.83
N ALA A 343 0.56 -17.52 21.88
CA ALA A 343 0.98 -16.75 20.73
C ALA A 343 1.38 -17.65 19.54
N ILE A 344 2.17 -18.71 19.78
CA ILE A 344 2.57 -19.68 18.76
C ILE A 344 1.35 -20.38 18.16
N ASN A 345 0.42 -20.87 18.98
CA ASN A 345 -0.78 -21.56 18.50
C ASN A 345 -1.66 -20.65 17.63
N TYR A 346 -1.82 -19.38 18.04
CA TYR A 346 -2.54 -18.40 17.23
C TYR A 346 -1.80 -18.05 15.94
N LEU A 347 -0.47 -17.91 15.97
CA LEU A 347 0.32 -17.66 14.76
C LEU A 347 0.24 -18.82 13.77
N GLU A 348 0.34 -20.06 14.23
CA GLU A 348 0.17 -21.25 13.38
C GLU A 348 -1.21 -21.22 12.69
N SER A 349 -2.26 -20.88 13.45
CA SER A 349 -3.62 -20.73 12.91
C SER A 349 -3.72 -19.56 11.92
N ALA A 350 -3.05 -18.43 12.19
CA ALA A 350 -3.02 -17.26 11.33
C ALA A 350 -2.36 -17.57 9.98
N LEU A 351 -1.20 -18.22 10.00
CA LEU A 351 -0.43 -18.54 8.80
C LEU A 351 -1.14 -19.58 7.93
N ARG A 352 -1.81 -20.58 8.52
CA ARG A 352 -2.62 -21.57 7.79
C ARG A 352 -3.90 -21.01 7.19
N SER A 353 -4.46 -19.97 7.79
CA SER A 353 -5.71 -19.35 7.35
C SER A 353 -5.51 -18.09 6.52
N ALA A 354 -4.27 -17.84 6.06
CA ALA A 354 -3.96 -16.75 5.17
C ALA A 354 -4.72 -16.90 3.84
N ASP A 355 -5.48 -15.88 3.49
CA ASP A 355 -6.19 -15.79 2.23
C ASP A 355 -5.17 -15.55 1.10
N PRO A 356 -5.05 -16.47 0.13
CA PRO A 356 -4.11 -16.27 -0.97
C PRO A 356 -4.47 -15.05 -1.83
N ASP A 357 -5.73 -14.61 -1.84
CA ASP A 357 -6.17 -13.44 -2.61
C ASP A 357 -5.79 -12.11 -1.94
N ALA A 358 -5.41 -12.12 -0.67
CA ALA A 358 -4.92 -10.95 0.07
C ALA A 358 -3.44 -10.63 -0.21
N GLY A 359 -2.66 -11.66 -0.56
CA GLY A 359 -1.23 -11.54 -0.84
C GLY A 359 -0.94 -10.86 -2.18
N VAL A 360 0.25 -10.27 -2.30
CA VAL A 360 0.79 -9.73 -3.55
C VAL A 360 2.00 -10.56 -3.96
N VAL A 361 2.06 -11.02 -5.19
CA VAL A 361 3.20 -11.81 -5.72
C VAL A 361 4.03 -10.93 -6.66
N CYS A 362 4.96 -10.14 -6.15
CA CYS A 362 5.85 -9.37 -7.04
C CYS A 362 6.98 -10.31 -7.52
N GLY A 363 7.17 -10.47 -8.84
CA GLY A 363 8.40 -11.08 -9.39
C GLY A 363 8.28 -12.18 -10.45
N GLY A 364 7.07 -12.60 -10.86
CA GLY A 364 6.84 -13.60 -11.92
C GLY A 364 7.18 -15.05 -11.56
N ASP A 365 6.49 -16.02 -12.19
CA ASP A 365 6.61 -17.51 -12.28
C ASP A 365 7.26 -18.36 -11.17
N GLY A 366 7.70 -17.81 -10.04
CA GLY A 366 8.56 -18.49 -9.06
C GLY A 366 7.90 -18.82 -7.72
N ILE A 367 6.61 -18.51 -7.54
CA ILE A 367 5.90 -18.77 -6.28
C ILE A 367 5.06 -20.03 -6.43
N GLU A 368 5.75 -21.15 -6.61
CA GLU A 368 5.16 -22.46 -6.41
C GLU A 368 4.90 -22.67 -4.91
N GLN A 369 3.65 -23.07 -4.63
CA GLN A 369 3.12 -23.67 -3.40
C GLN A 369 3.62 -23.05 -2.09
N ILE A 370 2.73 -22.32 -1.43
CA ILE A 370 2.84 -22.01 0.00
C ILE A 370 2.99 -23.36 0.71
N GLU A 371 4.19 -23.67 1.18
CA GLU A 371 4.40 -24.81 2.09
C GLU A 371 3.48 -24.61 3.30
N ASP A 372 2.90 -25.71 3.78
CA ASP A 372 2.02 -25.66 4.94
C ASP A 372 2.74 -25.02 6.12
N ALA A 373 2.09 -24.01 6.72
CA ALA A 373 2.70 -23.29 7.82
C ALA A 373 3.04 -24.26 8.96
N THR A 374 4.32 -24.25 9.35
CA THR A 374 4.84 -25.13 10.39
C THR A 374 4.87 -24.41 11.74
N LYS A 375 4.80 -25.20 12.81
CA LYS A 375 5.03 -24.67 14.17
C LYS A 375 6.39 -23.98 14.29
N GLN A 376 7.40 -24.49 13.59
CA GLN A 376 8.75 -23.91 13.56
C GLN A 376 8.75 -22.50 12.95
N GLU A 377 7.97 -22.26 11.90
CA GLU A 377 7.83 -20.92 11.33
C GLU A 377 7.15 -19.95 12.31
N ALA A 378 6.10 -20.41 13.01
CA ALA A 378 5.43 -19.60 14.03
C ALA A 378 6.38 -19.25 15.20
N GLU A 379 7.22 -20.21 15.63
CA GLU A 379 8.25 -19.99 16.66
C GLU A 379 9.31 -18.97 16.20
N GLN A 380 9.80 -19.10 14.96
CA GLN A 380 10.76 -18.15 14.38
C GLN A 380 10.16 -16.74 14.24
N LEU A 381 8.92 -16.65 13.79
CA LEU A 381 8.19 -15.39 13.65
C LEU A 381 8.03 -14.70 15.02
N LEU A 382 7.63 -15.44 16.05
CA LEU A 382 7.52 -14.92 17.40
C LEU A 382 8.86 -14.38 17.92
N LEU A 383 9.95 -15.14 17.73
CA LEU A 383 11.29 -14.71 18.14
C LEU A 383 11.70 -13.39 17.47
N LYS A 384 11.50 -13.29 16.15
CA LYS A 384 11.83 -12.08 15.38
C LYS A 384 10.97 -10.88 15.78
N ALA A 385 9.66 -11.09 15.94
CA ALA A 385 8.77 -10.04 16.40
C ALA A 385 9.15 -9.52 17.80
N LYS A 386 9.60 -10.39 18.71
CA LYS A 386 10.11 -9.96 20.03
C LYS A 386 11.38 -9.11 19.93
N GLU A 387 12.27 -9.40 18.99
CA GLU A 387 13.44 -8.56 18.73
C GLU A 387 13.01 -7.19 18.19
N ALA A 388 12.16 -7.15 17.17
CA ALA A 388 11.71 -5.91 16.55
C ALA A 388 10.79 -5.07 17.45
N ARG A 389 10.06 -5.72 18.37
CA ARG A 389 9.26 -5.05 19.41
C ARG A 389 10.03 -3.96 20.15
N LYS A 390 11.35 -4.15 20.36
CA LYS A 390 12.22 -3.21 21.07
C LYS A 390 12.39 -1.88 20.33
N ASN A 391 12.32 -1.91 19.00
CA ASN A 391 12.50 -0.75 18.13
C ASN A 391 11.16 -0.19 17.60
N TRP A 392 10.04 -0.82 17.94
CA TRP A 392 8.73 -0.43 17.45
C TRP A 392 8.28 0.91 18.05
N LYS A 393 7.99 1.88 17.19
CA LYS A 393 7.64 3.24 17.59
C LYS A 393 6.17 3.33 18.03
N TRP A 394 5.91 4.12 19.08
CA TRP A 394 4.56 4.38 19.56
C TRP A 394 3.82 5.34 18.64
N LYS A 395 2.57 5.01 18.27
CA LYS A 395 1.77 5.74 17.29
C LYS A 395 0.40 6.12 17.80
N SER A 396 -0.29 7.00 17.08
CA SER A 396 -1.71 7.25 17.35
C SER A 396 -2.55 6.06 16.87
N GLY A 397 -3.43 5.52 17.71
CA GLY A 397 -4.29 4.40 17.33
C GLY A 397 -5.28 3.98 18.42
N VAL A 398 -6.12 2.99 18.13
CA VAL A 398 -7.09 2.44 19.09
C VAL A 398 -6.49 1.20 19.76
N CYS A 399 -6.54 1.14 21.09
CA CYS A 399 -6.00 0.00 21.83
C CYS A 399 -6.70 -1.31 21.47
N ALA A 400 -5.98 -2.37 21.11
CA ALA A 400 -6.53 -3.67 20.71
C ALA A 400 -7.32 -4.41 21.80
N VAL A 401 -7.07 -4.11 23.08
CA VAL A 401 -7.76 -4.70 24.23
C VAL A 401 -9.21 -4.22 24.28
N LYS A 402 -10.18 -5.14 24.11
CA LYS A 402 -11.61 -4.81 24.00
C LYS A 402 -12.14 -4.05 25.23
N GLU A 403 -11.67 -4.43 26.42
CA GLU A 403 -12.08 -3.88 27.70
C GLU A 403 -11.36 -2.56 28.06
N CYS A 404 -10.50 -2.04 27.18
CA CYS A 404 -9.77 -0.81 27.44
C CYS A 404 -10.73 0.40 27.53
N PRO A 405 -10.73 1.17 28.63
CA PRO A 405 -11.68 2.26 28.84
C PRO A 405 -11.46 3.45 27.90
N THR A 406 -10.32 3.53 27.22
CA THR A 406 -10.06 4.59 26.24
C THR A 406 -10.66 4.27 24.87
N ARG A 407 -11.23 3.09 24.63
CA ARG A 407 -11.89 2.78 23.35
C ARG A 407 -13.22 3.54 23.25
N PRO A 408 -13.61 4.05 22.06
CA PRO A 408 -12.93 3.93 20.76
C PRO A 408 -11.91 5.06 20.47
N GLN A 409 -11.55 5.88 21.45
CA GLN A 409 -10.68 7.05 21.24
C GLN A 409 -9.25 6.67 20.84
N LYS A 410 -8.64 7.52 20.00
CA LYS A 410 -7.23 7.44 19.64
C LYS A 410 -6.34 7.73 20.85
N VAL A 411 -5.40 6.84 21.13
CA VAL A 411 -4.38 6.95 22.17
C VAL A 411 -3.01 6.56 21.60
N LYS A 412 -1.94 6.80 22.36
CA LYS A 412 -0.64 6.24 21.98
C LYS A 412 -0.62 4.73 22.22
N VAL A 413 -0.52 3.97 21.14
CA VAL A 413 -0.37 2.50 21.14
C VAL A 413 1.04 2.11 20.72
N GLY A 414 1.55 1.05 21.34
CA GLY A 414 2.86 0.49 21.05
C GLY A 414 2.72 -0.81 20.26
N PRO A 415 3.66 -1.75 20.43
CA PRO A 415 3.56 -3.09 19.85
C PRO A 415 2.23 -3.79 20.16
N CYS A 416 1.79 -4.61 19.23
CA CYS A 416 0.54 -5.37 19.25
C CYS A 416 -0.70 -4.46 19.37
N SER A 417 -0.56 -3.18 19.01
CA SER A 417 -1.59 -2.14 19.13
C SER A 417 -2.14 -1.98 20.55
N VAL A 418 -1.32 -2.22 21.58
CA VAL A 418 -1.69 -2.08 23.00
C VAL A 418 -1.27 -0.70 23.53
N CYS A 419 -2.16 -0.01 24.26
CA CYS A 419 -1.84 1.28 24.87
C CYS A 419 -0.98 1.12 26.13
N ARG A 420 -0.29 2.19 26.55
CA ARG A 420 0.60 2.15 27.73
C ARG A 420 -0.07 1.63 28.99
N LYS A 421 -1.34 1.96 29.22
CA LYS A 421 -2.10 1.53 30.41
C LYS A 421 -2.34 0.02 30.39
N CYS A 422 -2.84 -0.51 29.27
CA CYS A 422 -3.07 -1.95 29.12
C CYS A 422 -1.75 -2.74 29.10
N GLN A 423 -0.68 -2.19 28.51
CA GLN A 423 0.62 -2.85 28.51
C GLN A 423 1.14 -3.04 29.93
N LYS A 424 1.04 -2.03 30.81
CA LYS A 424 1.42 -2.17 32.24
C LYS A 424 0.65 -3.26 32.96
N ILE A 425 -0.63 -3.45 32.65
CA ILE A 425 -1.44 -4.52 33.26
C ILE A 425 -0.89 -5.88 32.84
N PHE A 426 -0.61 -6.05 31.54
CA PHE A 426 0.02 -7.26 31.05
C PHE A 426 1.42 -7.49 31.62
N ASP A 427 2.23 -6.44 31.73
CA ASP A 427 3.59 -6.52 32.29
C ASP A 427 3.58 -6.96 33.76
N ASN A 428 2.49 -6.71 34.49
CA ASN A 428 2.29 -7.18 35.87
C ASN A 428 1.76 -8.63 35.95
N GLY A 429 1.48 -9.29 34.83
CA GLY A 429 0.86 -10.62 34.78
C GLY A 429 -0.67 -10.61 34.95
N ASP A 430 -1.29 -9.43 34.98
CA ASP A 430 -2.73 -9.27 35.15
C ASP A 430 -3.48 -9.30 33.81
N LYS A 431 -4.80 -9.54 33.87
CA LYS A 431 -5.69 -9.49 32.70
C LYS A 431 -6.50 -8.19 32.71
N PRO A 432 -6.47 -7.37 31.64
CA PRO A 432 -7.27 -6.14 31.56
C PRO A 432 -8.76 -6.35 31.83
N LYS A 433 -9.34 -7.47 31.37
CA LYS A 433 -10.74 -7.83 31.65
C LYS A 433 -11.02 -7.94 33.16
N THR A 434 -10.08 -8.46 33.94
CA THR A 434 -10.23 -8.59 35.40
C THR A 434 -10.09 -7.23 36.07
N VAL A 435 -9.07 -6.45 35.70
CA VAL A 435 -8.78 -5.14 36.31
C VAL A 435 -9.87 -4.11 35.99
N TYR A 436 -10.24 -3.96 34.72
CA TYR A 436 -11.26 -3.00 34.31
C TYR A 436 -12.69 -3.51 34.60
N GLY A 437 -12.91 -4.83 34.56
CA GLY A 437 -14.19 -5.43 34.95
C GLY A 437 -14.51 -5.21 36.43
N ALA A 438 -13.50 -5.29 37.31
CA ALA A 438 -13.66 -4.99 38.73
C ALA A 438 -13.97 -3.50 39.00
N LEU A 439 -13.38 -2.59 38.20
CA LEU A 439 -13.66 -1.15 38.28
C LEU A 439 -15.08 -0.81 37.79
N GLY A 440 -15.56 -1.44 36.71
CA GLY A 440 -16.95 -1.27 36.25
C GLY A 440 -17.97 -1.80 37.25
N LEU A 441 -17.65 -2.87 37.99
CA LEU A 441 -18.48 -3.39 39.08
C LEU A 441 -18.52 -2.42 40.27
N LEU A 442 -17.41 -1.77 40.58
CA LEU A 442 -17.32 -0.73 41.61
C LEU A 442 -18.13 0.51 41.25
N ASP A 443 -18.09 0.97 40.00
CA ASP A 443 -18.90 2.10 39.52
C ASP A 443 -20.41 1.77 39.57
N ILE A 444 -20.81 0.56 39.14
CA ILE A 444 -22.22 0.09 39.25
C ILE A 444 -22.64 0.00 40.72
N LEU A 445 -21.78 -0.50 41.62
CA LEU A 445 -22.07 -0.58 43.05
C LEU A 445 -22.13 0.81 43.71
N LEU A 446 -21.31 1.76 43.28
CA LEU A 446 -21.35 3.16 43.73
C LEU A 446 -22.62 3.87 43.27
N GLU A 447 -23.04 3.68 42.02
CA GLU A 447 -24.31 4.20 41.50
C GLU A 447 -25.51 3.61 42.24
N ALA A 448 -25.53 2.29 42.46
CA ALA A 448 -26.58 1.62 43.24
C ALA A 448 -26.60 2.09 44.71
N PHE A 449 -25.44 2.31 45.32
CA PHE A 449 -25.33 2.84 46.68
C PHE A 449 -25.84 4.29 46.77
N MET A 450 -25.50 5.14 45.80
CA MET A 450 -25.98 6.52 45.70
C MET A 450 -27.50 6.60 45.51
N GLN A 451 -28.06 5.76 44.64
CA GLN A 451 -29.51 5.66 44.45
C GLN A 451 -30.22 5.22 45.73
N SER A 452 -29.70 4.20 46.42
CA SER A 452 -30.27 3.70 47.69
C SER A 452 -30.24 4.73 48.83
N LYS A 453 -29.24 5.62 48.85
CA LYS A 453 -29.18 6.75 49.79
C LYS A 453 -30.25 7.79 49.49
N SER A 454 -30.43 8.13 48.21
CA SER A 454 -31.46 9.10 47.80
C SER A 454 -32.88 8.60 48.10
N GLU A 455 -33.13 7.30 47.93
CA GLU A 455 -34.42 6.69 48.26
C GLU A 455 -34.69 6.68 49.77
N LYS A 456 -33.67 6.35 50.59
CA LYS A 456 -33.79 6.41 52.06
C LYS A 456 -33.98 7.83 52.59
N GLU A 457 -33.40 8.84 51.95
CA GLU A 457 -33.62 10.25 52.31
C GLU A 457 -35.03 10.73 51.90
N SER A 458 -35.49 10.35 50.71
CA SER A 458 -36.86 10.58 50.25
C SER A 458 -37.91 9.95 51.17
N GLU A 459 -37.67 8.71 51.64
CA GLU A 459 -38.58 8.01 52.54
C GLU A 459 -38.57 8.58 53.97
N LYS A 460 -37.42 9.09 54.44
CA LYS A 460 -37.35 9.86 55.69
C LYS A 460 -38.12 11.18 55.60
N LEU A 461 -38.04 11.87 54.47
CA LEU A 461 -38.76 13.12 54.25
C LEU A 461 -40.28 12.90 54.20
N LYS A 462 -40.73 11.80 53.58
CA LYS A 462 -42.15 11.40 53.53
C LYS A 462 -42.73 10.92 54.86
N LYS A 463 -41.90 10.50 55.81
CA LYS A 463 -42.33 10.18 57.19
C LYS A 463 -42.28 11.39 58.13
N ALA A 464 -41.63 12.48 57.72
CA ALA A 464 -41.53 13.72 58.47
C ALA A 464 -42.61 14.76 58.08
N ILE A 465 -43.27 14.55 56.93
CA ILE A 465 -44.52 15.20 56.52
C ILE A 465 -45.67 14.30 57.00
#